data_AF-A0A2E3UAG4-F1
#
_entry.id   AF-A0A2E3UAG4-F1
#
_cell.length_a   1.000
_cell.length_b   1.000
_cell.length_c   1.000
_cell.angle_alpha   90.00
_cell.angle_beta   90.00
_cell.angle_gamma   90.00
#
_symmetry.space_group_name_H-M   'P 1'
#
loop_
_entity.id
_entity.type
_entity.pdbx_description
1 polymer ?
#
loop_
_entity_poly.entity_id
_entity_poly.type
_entity_poly.pdbx_seq_one_letter_code
_entity_poly.pdbx_strand_id
1 'polypeptide(L)'
;MLWLTGIVCLAVGLVAGLLIAKRINGSSPAKVSELEARVQELQRHHAQYRDNVSEHFNTTAELVQQMTESYRDVYQHLAGGAQDLCSEDVASKLLPAAEQSVFYHVDDDALEPPKDYAPKKAPGQSGALAENFGLKADGGAGKVNSPEPGADKHKDTRQTVNED
;
A
#
# COMPACT_ATOMS: atom_id res chain seq x y z
N MET A 1 5.36 -28.10 -64.34
CA MET A 1 4.83 -26.73 -64.23
C MET A 1 4.84 -26.20 -62.79
N LEU A 2 4.44 -26.99 -61.79
CA LEU A 2 4.45 -26.58 -60.36
C LEU A 2 5.84 -26.32 -59.75
N TRP A 3 6.88 -27.04 -60.21
CA TRP A 3 8.24 -26.85 -59.67
C TRP A 3 8.86 -25.51 -60.13
N LEU A 4 8.56 -25.08 -61.35
CA LEU A 4 9.03 -23.81 -61.93
C LEU A 4 8.40 -22.61 -61.20
N THR A 5 7.10 -22.67 -60.90
CA THR A 5 6.42 -21.64 -60.11
C THR A 5 6.97 -21.54 -58.68
N GLY A 6 7.37 -22.67 -58.09
CA GLY A 6 8.02 -22.67 -56.77
C GLY A 6 9.38 -21.96 -56.79
N ILE A 7 10.21 -22.23 -57.80
CA ILE A 7 11.53 -21.62 -57.96
C ILE A 7 11.41 -20.10 -58.18
N VAL A 8 10.47 -19.65 -59.01
CA VAL A 8 10.26 -18.22 -59.27
C VAL A 8 9.76 -17.50 -58.01
N CYS A 9 8.81 -18.09 -57.29
CA CYS A 9 8.31 -17.50 -56.04
C CYS A 9 9.42 -17.38 -54.98
N LEU A 10 10.28 -18.41 -54.85
CA LEU A 10 11.42 -18.39 -53.93
C LEU A 10 12.46 -17.33 -54.32
N ALA A 11 12.75 -17.17 -55.61
CA ALA A 11 13.66 -16.14 -56.10
C ALA A 11 13.13 -14.74 -55.80
N VAL A 12 11.85 -14.48 -56.07
CA VAL A 12 11.21 -13.19 -55.77
C VAL A 12 11.14 -12.93 -54.27
N GLY A 13 10.80 -13.95 -53.47
CA GLY A 13 10.77 -13.87 -52.02
C GLY A 13 12.15 -13.58 -51.40
N LEU A 14 13.22 -14.18 -51.94
CA LEU A 14 14.59 -13.92 -51.50
C LEU A 14 15.03 -12.48 -51.80
N VAL A 15 14.74 -11.99 -53.01
CA VAL A 15 15.09 -10.62 -53.42
C VAL A 15 14.29 -9.60 -52.61
N ALA A 16 12.97 -9.79 -52.47
CA ALA A 16 12.13 -8.93 -51.65
C ALA A 16 12.53 -8.99 -50.17
N GLY A 17 12.81 -10.19 -49.66
CA GLY A 17 13.27 -10.41 -48.28
C GLY A 17 14.58 -9.70 -48.00
N LEU A 18 15.57 -9.78 -48.89
CA LEU A 18 16.84 -9.05 -48.75
C LEU A 18 16.68 -7.54 -48.84
N LEU A 19 15.81 -7.04 -49.72
CA LEU A 19 15.52 -5.60 -49.82
C LEU A 19 14.87 -5.06 -48.54
N ILE A 20 13.90 -5.78 -47.98
CA ILE A 20 13.24 -5.43 -46.72
C ILE A 20 14.25 -5.54 -45.57
N ALA A 21 14.99 -6.64 -45.47
CA ALA A 21 16.02 -6.87 -44.47
C ALA A 21 17.08 -5.75 -44.48
N LYS A 22 17.57 -5.36 -45.65
CA LYS A 22 18.55 -4.26 -45.80
C LYS A 22 17.97 -2.89 -45.42
N ARG A 23 16.66 -2.67 -45.63
CA ARG A 23 15.96 -1.45 -45.17
C ARG A 23 15.83 -1.40 -43.64
N ILE A 24 15.54 -2.52 -42.97
CA ILE A 24 15.41 -2.57 -41.50
C ILE A 24 16.77 -2.61 -40.79
N ASN A 25 17.76 -3.35 -41.31
CA ASN A 25 19.14 -3.37 -40.79
C ASN A 25 19.88 -2.04 -40.99
N GLY A 26 19.36 -1.15 -41.84
CA GLY A 26 19.82 0.22 -41.98
C GLY A 26 19.34 1.16 -40.85
N SER A 27 18.47 0.69 -39.94
CA SER A 27 18.14 1.44 -38.73
C SER A 27 19.26 1.29 -37.71
N SER A 28 19.96 2.40 -37.52
CA SER A 28 21.31 2.53 -36.97
C SER A 28 21.51 1.95 -35.56
N PRO A 29 22.72 1.43 -35.23
CA PRO A 29 23.12 1.09 -33.86
C PRO A 29 22.93 2.25 -32.87
N ALA A 30 22.87 3.49 -33.37
CA ALA A 30 22.49 4.68 -32.61
C ALA A 30 21.11 4.57 -31.93
N LYS A 31 20.11 3.94 -32.56
CA LYS A 31 18.78 3.75 -31.94
C LYS A 31 18.80 2.74 -30.80
N VAL A 32 19.63 1.70 -30.91
CA VAL A 32 19.80 0.71 -29.84
C VAL A 32 20.50 1.35 -28.65
N SER A 33 21.55 2.13 -28.90
CA SER A 33 22.24 2.91 -27.86
C SER A 33 21.32 3.96 -27.21
N GLU A 34 20.46 4.62 -27.98
CA GLU A 34 19.47 5.56 -27.44
C GLU A 34 18.43 4.86 -26.55
N LEU A 35 17.95 3.68 -26.95
CA LEU A 35 17.03 2.88 -26.14
C LEU A 35 17.69 2.41 -24.84
N GLU A 36 18.94 1.95 -24.90
CA GLU A 36 19.71 1.55 -23.73
C GLU A 36 19.93 2.73 -22.77
N ALA A 37 20.26 3.91 -23.31
CA ALA A 37 20.38 5.12 -22.53
C ALA A 37 19.06 5.51 -21.84
N ARG A 38 17.91 5.38 -22.53
CA ARG A 38 16.59 5.63 -21.93
C ARG A 38 16.26 4.66 -20.81
N VAL A 39 16.62 3.39 -20.94
CA VAL A 39 16.42 2.40 -19.87
C VAL A 39 17.29 2.72 -18.66
N GLN A 40 18.56 3.05 -18.87
CA GLN A 40 19.44 3.46 -17.78
C GLN A 40 18.97 4.74 -17.09
N GLU A 41 18.49 5.73 -17.85
CA GLU A 41 17.96 6.98 -17.29
C GLU A 41 16.74 6.71 -16.41
N LEU A 42 15.81 5.88 -16.88
CA LEU A 42 14.62 5.54 -16.11
C LEU A 42 14.98 4.79 -14.82
N GLN A 43 15.91 3.84 -14.90
CA GLN A 43 16.43 3.14 -13.72
C GLN A 43 17.10 4.09 -12.73
N ARG A 44 17.90 5.05 -13.21
CA ARG A 44 18.50 6.11 -12.37
C ARG A 44 17.43 6.92 -11.67
N HIS A 45 16.40 7.37 -12.40
CA HIS A 45 15.31 8.14 -11.83
C HIS A 45 14.54 7.37 -10.74
N HIS A 46 14.33 6.07 -10.93
CA HIS A 46 13.73 5.21 -9.90
C HIS A 46 14.63 5.06 -8.66
N ALA A 47 15.94 4.90 -8.85
CA ALA A 47 16.89 4.83 -7.73
C ALA A 47 16.90 6.15 -6.95
N GLN A 48 17.01 7.29 -7.63
CA GLN A 48 16.95 8.61 -7.01
C GLN A 48 15.65 8.87 -6.24
N TYR A 49 14.51 8.46 -6.81
CA TYR A 49 13.23 8.58 -6.10
C TYR A 49 13.22 7.76 -4.81
N ARG A 50 13.72 6.52 -4.85
CA ARG A 50 13.81 5.67 -3.65
C ARG A 50 14.73 6.29 -2.60
N ASP A 51 15.88 6.81 -3.01
CA ASP A 51 16.84 7.45 -2.10
C ASP A 51 16.24 8.70 -1.44
N ASN A 52 15.59 9.58 -2.22
CA ASN A 52 14.94 10.79 -1.71
C ASN A 52 13.79 10.47 -0.72
N VAL A 53 13.00 9.43 -1.00
CA VAL A 53 11.94 8.98 -0.09
C VAL A 53 12.54 8.42 1.21
N SER A 54 13.60 7.62 1.12
CA SER A 54 14.32 7.11 2.29
C SER A 54 14.89 8.24 3.14
N GLU A 55 15.49 9.25 2.54
CA GLU A 55 16.01 10.44 3.24
C GLU A 55 14.90 11.25 3.92
N HIS A 56 13.75 11.42 3.25
CA HIS A 56 12.60 12.12 3.83
C HIS A 56 12.03 11.37 5.04
N PHE A 57 11.91 10.04 4.97
CA PHE A 57 11.46 9.24 6.10
C PHE A 57 12.46 9.20 7.24
N ASN A 58 13.77 9.16 6.96
CA ASN A 58 14.79 9.25 8.00
C ASN A 58 14.72 10.60 8.74
N THR A 59 14.66 11.70 7.99
CA THR A 59 14.53 13.06 8.55
C THR A 59 13.24 13.21 9.35
N THR A 60 12.12 12.66 8.86
CA THR A 60 10.84 12.68 9.56
C THR A 60 10.89 11.86 10.85
N ALA A 61 11.54 10.69 10.85
CA ALA A 61 11.72 9.88 12.05
C ALA A 61 12.52 10.62 13.13
N GLU A 62 13.59 11.33 12.75
CA GLU A 62 14.36 12.18 13.66
C GLU A 62 13.51 13.31 14.26
N LEU A 63 12.73 14.02 13.44
CA LEU A 63 11.83 15.08 13.91
C LEU A 63 10.74 14.55 14.87
N VAL A 64 10.12 13.41 14.55
CA VAL A 64 9.11 12.77 15.42
C VAL A 64 9.72 12.31 16.73
N GLN A 65 10.94 11.80 16.71
CA GLN A 65 11.67 11.43 17.92
C GLN A 65 11.92 12.64 18.81
N GLN A 66 12.37 13.76 18.22
CA GLN A 66 12.58 15.01 18.96
C GLN A 66 11.29 15.55 19.58
N MET A 67 10.16 15.45 18.88
CA MET A 67 8.85 15.80 19.43
C MET A 67 8.46 14.89 20.60
N THR A 68 8.70 13.59 20.47
CA THR A 68 8.39 12.61 21.52
C THR A 68 9.22 12.89 22.78
N GLU A 69 10.51 13.20 22.63
CA GLU A 69 11.38 13.61 23.72
C GLU A 69 10.87 14.90 24.39
N SER A 70 10.55 15.93 23.60
CA SER A 70 9.98 17.18 24.11
C SER A 70 8.67 16.96 24.86
N TYR A 71 7.81 16.03 24.40
CA TYR A 71 6.59 15.66 25.10
C TYR A 71 6.87 14.98 26.46
N ARG A 72 7.85 14.08 26.51
CA ARG A 72 8.27 13.43 27.77
C ARG A 72 8.81 14.46 28.77
N ASP A 73 9.63 15.40 28.31
CA ASP A 73 10.19 16.45 29.17
C ASP A 73 9.10 17.31 29.80
N VAL A 74 8.08 17.71 29.02
CA VAL A 74 6.92 18.45 29.53
C VAL A 74 6.18 17.63 30.58
N TYR A 75 5.96 16.33 30.34
CA TYR A 75 5.29 15.47 31.30
C TYR A 75 6.10 15.29 32.58
N GLN A 76 7.42 15.10 32.47
CA GLN A 76 8.32 14.99 33.61
C GLN A 76 8.37 16.27 34.43
N HIS A 77 8.36 17.43 33.77
CA HIS A 77 8.27 18.73 34.43
C HIS A 77 6.94 18.92 35.15
N LEU A 78 5.83 18.47 34.54
CA LEU A 78 4.50 18.54 35.14
C LEU A 78 4.37 17.59 36.34
N ALA A 79 4.91 16.37 36.23
CA ALA A 79 4.95 15.40 37.32
C ALA A 79 5.80 15.89 38.50
N GLY A 80 6.98 16.45 38.22
CA GLY A 80 7.84 17.08 39.23
C GLY A 80 7.17 18.28 39.90
N GLY A 81 6.58 19.18 39.11
CA GLY A 81 5.82 20.32 39.63
C GLY A 81 4.58 19.89 40.43
N ALA A 82 3.88 18.83 40.03
CA ALA A 82 2.79 18.27 40.82
C ALA A 82 3.29 17.70 42.15
N GLN A 83 4.44 17.02 42.18
CA GLN A 83 5.06 16.50 43.41
C GLN A 83 5.47 17.62 44.37
N ASP A 84 5.99 18.74 43.85
CA ASP A 84 6.45 19.89 44.65
C ASP A 84 5.28 20.77 45.13
N LEU A 85 4.23 20.95 44.30
CA LEU A 85 3.11 21.84 44.61
C LEU A 85 1.91 21.12 45.27
N CYS A 86 1.78 19.80 45.14
CA CYS A 86 0.70 19.04 45.78
C CYS A 86 1.18 18.42 47.09
N SER A 87 0.47 18.71 48.19
CA SER A 87 0.67 18.00 49.46
C SER A 87 0.55 16.48 49.26
N GLU A 88 1.34 15.71 50.01
CA GLU A 88 1.55 14.25 49.90
C GLU A 88 0.25 13.42 49.79
N ASP A 89 -0.85 13.91 50.37
CA ASP A 89 -2.20 13.32 50.32
C ASP A 89 -2.90 13.39 48.94
N VAL A 90 -2.52 14.32 48.07
CA VAL A 90 -3.10 14.50 46.73
C VAL A 90 -2.27 13.78 45.66
N ALA A 91 -0.95 13.76 45.80
CA ALA A 91 -0.04 13.07 44.89
C ALA A 91 -0.29 11.54 44.86
N SER A 92 -0.58 10.95 46.03
CA SER A 92 -0.91 9.52 46.16
C SER A 92 -2.22 9.09 45.48
N LYS A 93 -3.16 10.02 45.26
CA LYS A 93 -4.40 9.75 44.50
C LYS A 93 -4.28 9.95 42.99
N LEU A 94 -3.27 10.70 42.51
CA LEU A 94 -3.05 10.98 41.08
C LEU A 94 -2.05 10.03 40.41
N LEU A 95 -1.08 9.49 41.17
CA LEU A 95 -0.08 8.51 40.70
C LEU A 95 -0.67 7.26 40.00
N PRO A 96 -1.77 6.64 40.45
CA PRO A 96 -2.36 5.48 39.79
C PRO A 96 -2.90 5.77 38.38
N ALA A 97 -3.24 7.02 38.07
CA ALA A 97 -3.77 7.43 36.78
C ALA A 97 -2.67 7.76 35.75
N ALA A 98 -1.47 8.12 36.22
CA ALA A 98 -0.33 8.45 35.36
C ALA A 98 0.35 7.21 34.76
N GLU A 99 0.39 6.09 35.48
CA GLU A 99 0.99 4.84 34.97
C GLU A 99 0.12 4.11 33.93
N GLN A 100 -1.19 4.40 33.86
CA GLN A 100 -2.13 3.62 33.04
C GLN A 100 -2.38 4.14 31.62
N SER A 101 -1.69 5.18 31.16
CA SER A 101 -1.97 5.70 29.83
C SER A 101 -0.72 6.12 29.05
N VAL A 102 -0.81 5.88 27.74
CA VAL A 102 0.03 6.36 26.62
C VAL A 102 1.00 5.34 26.00
N PHE A 103 1.58 4.39 26.74
CA PHE A 103 2.52 3.41 26.15
C PHE A 103 2.09 1.96 26.39
N TYR A 104 0.98 1.55 25.76
CA TYR A 104 0.74 0.13 25.56
C TYR A 104 1.81 -0.39 24.59
N HIS A 105 2.73 -1.22 25.08
CA HIS A 105 3.49 -2.14 24.23
C HIS A 105 2.48 -3.11 23.62
N VAL A 106 2.06 -2.84 22.39
CA VAL A 106 1.33 -3.82 21.58
C VAL A 106 2.40 -4.76 21.01
N ASP A 107 2.36 -6.03 21.39
CA ASP A 107 3.19 -7.05 20.77
C ASP A 107 2.97 -7.02 19.25
N ASP A 108 4.05 -6.92 18.47
CA ASP A 108 4.05 -6.75 17.01
C ASP A 108 3.25 -7.86 16.30
N ASP A 109 3.18 -9.05 16.91
CA ASP A 109 2.42 -10.22 16.43
C ASP A 109 0.88 -10.02 16.43
N ALA A 110 0.36 -9.00 17.11
CA ALA A 110 -1.08 -8.71 17.16
C ALA A 110 -1.54 -7.59 16.20
N LEU A 111 -0.61 -6.91 15.52
CA LEU A 111 -0.92 -5.84 14.57
C LEU A 111 -1.10 -6.43 13.17
N GLU A 112 -2.28 -6.95 12.87
CA GLU A 112 -2.61 -7.28 11.47
C GLU A 112 -2.64 -5.98 10.64
N PRO A 113 -1.82 -5.87 9.57
CA PRO A 113 -1.86 -4.70 8.71
C PRO A 113 -3.26 -4.54 8.11
N PRO A 114 -3.74 -3.29 7.89
CA PRO A 114 -5.03 -3.05 7.28
C PRO A 114 -5.20 -3.87 6.00
N LYS A 115 -6.23 -4.71 5.95
CA LYS A 115 -6.53 -5.63 4.84
C LYS A 115 -6.93 -4.92 3.54
N ASP A 116 -6.91 -3.59 3.54
CA ASP A 116 -7.35 -2.71 2.45
C ASP A 116 -6.35 -2.59 1.29
N TYR A 117 -5.13 -3.13 1.43
CA TYR A 117 -4.10 -3.11 0.37
C TYR A 117 -4.12 -4.33 -0.58
N ALA A 118 -5.14 -5.20 -0.48
CA ALA A 118 -5.12 -6.46 -1.22
C ALA A 118 -5.21 -6.27 -2.76
N PRO A 119 -4.28 -6.84 -3.55
CA PRO A 119 -4.36 -6.81 -5.01
C PRO A 119 -5.58 -7.59 -5.52
N LYS A 120 -6.04 -7.24 -6.72
CA LYS A 120 -7.20 -7.84 -7.39
C LYS A 120 -7.09 -9.38 -7.38
N LYS A 121 -8.07 -10.09 -6.82
CA LYS A 121 -8.05 -11.56 -6.68
C LYS A 121 -8.12 -12.29 -8.03
N ALA A 122 -8.63 -11.62 -9.07
CA ALA A 122 -8.71 -12.16 -10.42
C ALA A 122 -8.51 -11.05 -11.48
N PRO A 123 -7.89 -11.35 -12.63
CA PRO A 123 -7.76 -10.40 -13.72
C PRO A 123 -9.14 -10.04 -14.27
N GLY A 124 -9.55 -8.78 -14.09
CA GLY A 124 -10.86 -8.25 -14.52
C GLY A 124 -11.78 -7.80 -13.39
N GLN A 125 -11.45 -8.07 -12.13
CA GLN A 125 -12.21 -7.57 -10.98
C GLN A 125 -11.86 -6.10 -10.71
N SER A 126 -12.88 -5.24 -10.54
CA SER A 126 -12.65 -3.87 -10.09
C SER A 126 -12.12 -3.85 -8.67
N GLY A 127 -11.07 -3.06 -8.44
CA GLY A 127 -10.50 -2.90 -7.10
C GLY A 127 -11.45 -2.10 -6.21
N ALA A 128 -11.24 -2.17 -4.89
CA ALA A 128 -12.07 -1.45 -3.91
C ALA A 128 -12.10 0.09 -4.11
N LEU A 129 -11.10 0.63 -4.82
CA LEU A 129 -10.99 2.05 -5.18
C LEU A 129 -11.42 2.36 -6.62
N ALA A 130 -11.93 1.39 -7.37
CA ALA A 130 -12.38 1.63 -8.73
C ALA A 130 -13.75 2.35 -8.71
N GLU A 131 -13.95 3.33 -9.59
CA GLU A 131 -15.15 4.17 -9.63
C GLU A 131 -16.46 3.38 -9.89
N ASN A 132 -16.35 2.18 -10.46
CA ASN A 132 -17.44 1.25 -10.72
C ASN A 132 -17.57 0.14 -9.66
N PHE A 133 -16.83 0.23 -8.55
CA PHE A 133 -16.92 -0.75 -7.47
C PHE A 133 -18.30 -0.66 -6.80
N GLY A 134 -19.04 -1.77 -6.82
CA GLY A 134 -20.43 -1.81 -6.35
C GLY A 134 -21.47 -1.29 -7.35
N LEU A 135 -21.06 -0.78 -8.53
CA LEU A 135 -21.99 -0.32 -9.57
C LEU A 135 -22.12 -1.38 -10.66
N LYS A 136 -23.28 -2.03 -10.70
CA LYS A 136 -23.63 -3.00 -11.75
C LYS A 136 -24.22 -2.22 -12.93
N ALA A 137 -23.62 -2.39 -14.12
CA ALA A 137 -24.12 -1.78 -15.35
C ALA A 137 -25.26 -2.63 -15.91
N ASP A 138 -26.47 -2.44 -15.42
CA ASP A 138 -27.67 -2.91 -16.10
C ASP A 138 -28.75 -1.83 -16.07
N GLY A 139 -29.08 -1.33 -17.27
CA GLY A 139 -30.42 -0.79 -17.49
C GLY A 139 -31.41 -1.91 -17.19
N GLY A 140 -32.07 -1.83 -16.04
CA GLY A 140 -33.07 -2.81 -15.63
C GLY A 140 -33.05 -3.04 -14.13
N ALA A 141 -34.12 -2.61 -13.45
CA ALA A 141 -34.33 -2.73 -12.02
C ALA A 141 -34.09 -4.15 -11.46
N GLY A 142 -33.35 -4.29 -10.35
CA GLY A 142 -33.19 -5.59 -9.70
C GLY A 142 -32.36 -5.62 -8.41
N LYS A 143 -33.05 -5.50 -7.27
CA LYS A 143 -32.71 -5.94 -5.90
C LYS A 143 -31.33 -5.60 -5.31
N VAL A 144 -31.36 -4.65 -4.38
CA VAL A 144 -30.42 -4.51 -3.25
C VAL A 144 -30.37 -5.84 -2.50
N ASN A 145 -29.23 -6.53 -2.59
CA ASN A 145 -28.86 -7.57 -1.63
C ASN A 145 -27.88 -6.95 -0.65
N SER A 146 -28.38 -6.60 0.53
CA SER A 146 -27.55 -6.32 1.70
C SER A 146 -26.78 -7.60 2.08
N PRO A 147 -25.48 -7.54 2.39
CA PRO A 147 -24.78 -8.69 2.98
C PRO A 147 -25.30 -8.92 4.40
N GLU A 148 -25.68 -10.15 4.70
CA GLU A 148 -26.10 -10.61 6.03
C GLU A 148 -25.04 -10.32 7.11
N PRO A 149 -25.46 -10.00 8.35
CA PRO A 149 -24.56 -9.98 9.49
C PRO A 149 -24.21 -11.42 9.88
N GLY A 150 -22.91 -11.71 9.93
CA GLY A 150 -22.39 -13.00 10.38
C GLY A 150 -22.87 -13.32 11.81
N ALA A 151 -23.39 -14.53 11.96
CA ALA A 151 -23.83 -15.08 13.23
C ALA A 151 -22.64 -15.28 14.18
N ASP A 152 -22.53 -14.45 15.22
CA ASP A 152 -21.74 -14.77 16.41
C ASP A 152 -22.66 -15.36 17.48
N LYS A 153 -22.39 -16.61 17.88
CA LYS A 153 -23.15 -17.32 18.90
C LYS A 153 -22.60 -16.93 20.27
N HIS A 154 -23.09 -15.83 20.85
CA HIS A 154 -22.94 -15.59 22.28
C HIS A 154 -24.15 -16.15 23.04
N LYS A 155 -23.94 -17.27 23.73
CA LYS A 155 -24.93 -17.92 24.59
C LYS A 155 -24.82 -17.26 25.97
N ASP A 156 -25.67 -16.30 26.26
CA ASP A 156 -25.78 -15.74 27.62
C ASP A 156 -27.16 -16.00 28.20
N THR A 157 -27.17 -16.85 29.21
CA THR A 157 -28.35 -17.25 29.99
C THR A 157 -28.54 -16.19 31.07
N ARG A 158 -29.56 -15.32 30.93
CA ARG A 158 -30.00 -14.46 32.03
C ARG A 158 -31.41 -14.84 32.45
N GLN A 159 -31.43 -15.59 33.54
CA GLN A 159 -32.59 -16.05 34.29
C GLN A 159 -33.32 -14.85 34.88
N THR A 160 -34.63 -14.79 34.64
CA THR A 160 -35.59 -13.86 35.24
C THR A 160 -35.77 -14.19 36.72
N VAL A 161 -35.54 -13.23 37.61
CA VAL A 161 -36.12 -13.25 38.96
C VAL A 161 -37.14 -12.12 38.99
N ASN A 162 -38.38 -12.52 39.23
CA ASN A 162 -39.51 -11.67 39.49
C ASN A 162 -39.36 -11.10 40.91
N GLU A 163 -39.68 -9.82 41.10
CA GLU A 163 -39.96 -9.24 42.40
C GLU A 163 -41.39 -8.70 42.40
N ASP A 164 -42.17 -9.22 43.35
CA ASP A 164 -43.38 -8.59 43.92
C ASP A 164 -43.04 -7.23 44.56
#